data_AF-H2JD60-F1
#
_entry.id   AF-H2JD60-F1
#
_cell.length_a   1.000
_cell.length_b   1.000
_cell.length_c   1.000
_cell.angle_alpha   90.00
_cell.angle_beta   90.00
_cell.angle_gamma   90.00
#
_symmetry.space_group_name_H-M   'P 1'
#
loop_
_entity.id
_entity.type
_entity.pdbx_description
1 polymer ?
#
loop_
_entity_poly.entity_id
_entity_poly.type
_entity_poly.pdbx_seq_one_letter_code
_entity_poly.pdbx_strand_id
1 'polypeptide(L)'
;MSYTYPSGQPQGTARKVTNRLREIMIAELIAINGYQRHIANSYMINVNEVWHRIMLDEIRHYETVLNLLRKYDPVQYKASLEQHEDYLKPKSPMQLYNPSYEKQIILNNIREDIKGELEAVILYEEEIEAYSSYKDIKIAIQSIIDDEKEHTEHLTQVLKKYENEQFIYIKEKGKSESHKHSKP
;
A
#
# COMPACT_ATOMS: atom_id res chain seq x y z
N MET A 1 7.79 -19.93 4.42
CA MET A 1 6.56 -20.50 5.01
C MET A 1 5.55 -19.39 5.06
N SER A 2 4.38 -19.55 4.42
CA SER A 2 3.32 -18.55 4.45
C SER A 2 2.12 -19.12 5.20
N TYR A 3 1.65 -18.41 6.24
CA TYR A 3 0.43 -18.72 6.98
C TYR A 3 -0.77 -17.90 6.47
N THR A 4 -0.64 -17.36 5.26
CA THR A 4 -1.62 -16.50 4.61
C THR A 4 -2.09 -17.14 3.30
N TYR A 5 -3.29 -16.76 2.85
CA TYR A 5 -3.72 -16.98 1.47
C TYR A 5 -2.77 -16.26 0.50
N PRO A 6 -2.75 -16.62 -0.80
CA PRO A 6 -1.96 -15.90 -1.80
C PRO A 6 -2.22 -14.38 -1.84
N SER A 7 -3.38 -13.93 -1.35
CA SER A 7 -3.76 -12.53 -1.16
C SER A 7 -3.19 -11.86 0.10
N GLY A 8 -2.42 -12.57 0.92
CA GLY A 8 -1.78 -12.03 2.12
C GLY A 8 -2.63 -12.05 3.39
N GLN A 9 -3.90 -12.47 3.32
CA GLN A 9 -4.77 -12.61 4.49
C GLN A 9 -4.42 -13.84 5.34
N PRO A 10 -4.35 -13.74 6.67
CA PRO A 10 -4.20 -14.91 7.55
C PRO A 10 -5.27 -15.98 7.32
N GLN A 11 -4.91 -17.24 7.48
CA GLN A 11 -5.90 -18.33 7.45
C GLN A 11 -6.77 -18.31 8.73
N GLY A 12 -8.08 -18.10 8.59
CA GLY A 12 -9.06 -18.15 9.68
C GLY A 12 -9.89 -16.88 9.81
N THR A 13 -10.54 -16.69 10.96
CA THR A 13 -11.28 -15.45 11.30
C THR A 13 -10.82 -14.95 12.66
N ALA A 14 -10.26 -13.73 12.72
CA ALA A 14 -9.91 -13.10 13.99
C ALA A 14 -11.15 -12.81 14.84
N ARG A 15 -11.21 -13.42 16.03
CA ARG A 15 -12.28 -13.16 17.01
C ARG A 15 -11.88 -12.21 18.13
N LYS A 16 -10.57 -12.08 18.40
CA LYS A 16 -10.05 -11.15 19.41
C LYS A 16 -9.74 -9.81 18.76
N VAL A 17 -10.04 -8.72 19.44
CA VAL A 17 -9.70 -7.36 19.00
C VAL A 17 -8.21 -7.25 18.64
N THR A 18 -7.33 -7.83 19.45
CA THR A 18 -5.89 -7.82 19.18
C THR A 18 -5.46 -8.69 17.99
N ASN A 19 -6.29 -9.64 17.53
CA ASN A 19 -6.01 -10.37 16.28
C ASN A 19 -6.48 -9.58 15.07
N ARG A 20 -7.60 -8.86 15.19
CA ARG A 20 -8.09 -7.97 14.14
C ARG A 20 -7.13 -6.81 13.87
N LEU A 21 -6.61 -6.17 14.93
CA LEU A 21 -5.51 -5.20 14.81
C LEU A 21 -4.28 -5.77 14.09
N ARG A 22 -3.99 -7.08 14.24
CA ARG A 22 -2.89 -7.73 13.51
C ARG A 22 -3.23 -7.96 12.04
N GLU A 23 -4.48 -8.25 11.70
CA GLU A 23 -4.93 -8.35 10.30
C GLU A 23 -4.75 -7.01 9.58
N ILE A 24 -5.13 -5.90 10.23
CA ILE A 24 -4.87 -4.54 9.73
C ILE A 24 -3.37 -4.33 9.53
N MET A 25 -2.54 -4.58 10.55
CA MET A 25 -1.07 -4.44 10.42
C MET A 25 -0.46 -5.26 9.27
N ILE A 26 -1.04 -6.43 8.95
CA ILE A 26 -0.58 -7.26 7.84
C ILE A 26 -0.98 -6.62 6.51
N ALA A 27 -2.19 -6.09 6.38
CA ALA A 27 -2.63 -5.34 5.21
C ALA A 27 -1.74 -4.12 4.97
N GLU A 28 -1.43 -3.33 6.00
CA GLU A 28 -0.51 -2.18 5.91
C GLU A 28 0.88 -2.59 5.40
N LEU A 29 1.44 -3.69 5.92
CA LEU A 29 2.74 -4.20 5.45
C LEU A 29 2.71 -4.64 3.98
N ILE A 30 1.58 -5.17 3.50
CA ILE A 30 1.41 -5.54 2.10
C ILE A 30 1.39 -4.27 1.24
N ALA A 31 0.65 -3.24 1.64
CA ALA A 31 0.59 -1.96 0.95
C ALA A 31 1.97 -1.26 0.90
N ILE A 32 2.65 -1.12 2.04
CA ILE A 32 4.01 -0.55 2.14
C ILE A 32 4.96 -1.26 1.17
N ASN A 33 4.97 -2.60 1.18
CA ASN A 33 5.85 -3.37 0.30
C ASN A 33 5.45 -3.23 -1.18
N GLY A 34 4.15 -3.13 -1.47
CA GLY A 34 3.61 -2.88 -2.81
C GLY A 34 4.13 -1.56 -3.37
N TYR A 35 3.90 -0.45 -2.64
CA TYR A 35 4.36 0.88 -3.03
C TYR A 35 5.88 0.97 -3.13
N GLN A 36 6.61 0.45 -2.15
CA GLN A 36 8.07 0.42 -2.19
C GLN A 36 8.59 -0.31 -3.44
N ARG A 37 7.97 -1.45 -3.79
CA ARG A 37 8.32 -2.21 -5.00
C ARG A 37 8.01 -1.40 -6.26
N HIS A 38 6.88 -0.71 -6.33
CA HIS A 38 6.49 0.08 -7.49
C HIS A 38 7.40 1.31 -7.69
N ILE A 39 7.71 2.05 -6.61
CA ILE A 39 8.66 3.16 -6.61
C ILE A 39 10.04 2.69 -7.08
N ALA A 40 10.53 1.59 -6.49
CA ALA A 40 11.84 1.04 -6.83
C ALA A 40 11.94 0.60 -8.29
N ASN A 41 10.80 0.36 -8.97
CA ASN A 41 10.73 -0.11 -10.35
C ASN A 41 10.19 0.94 -11.34
N SER A 42 10.14 2.21 -10.97
CA SER A 42 9.63 3.27 -11.85
C SER A 42 10.57 4.46 -11.93
N TYR A 43 10.71 5.05 -13.11
CA TYR A 43 11.40 6.33 -13.32
C TYR A 43 10.42 7.50 -13.49
N MET A 44 9.11 7.26 -13.34
CA MET A 44 8.08 8.29 -13.52
C MET A 44 7.97 9.14 -12.26
N ILE A 45 8.69 10.27 -12.22
CA ILE A 45 8.79 11.17 -11.06
C ILE A 45 7.41 11.47 -10.45
N ASN A 46 6.43 11.92 -11.24
CA ASN A 46 5.11 12.29 -10.72
C ASN A 46 4.34 11.08 -10.13
N VAL A 47 4.52 9.89 -10.69
CA VAL A 47 3.88 8.66 -10.15
C VAL A 47 4.57 8.26 -8.85
N ASN A 48 5.91 8.32 -8.84
CA ASN A 48 6.71 8.00 -7.65
C ASN A 48 6.44 8.97 -6.50
N GLU A 49 6.17 10.24 -6.77
CA GLU A 49 5.79 11.20 -5.73
C GLU A 49 4.46 10.84 -5.06
N VAL A 50 3.46 10.41 -5.84
CA VAL A 50 2.16 9.97 -5.30
C VAL A 50 2.33 8.67 -4.51
N TRP A 51 2.97 7.66 -5.08
CA TRP A 51 3.24 6.41 -4.37
C TRP A 51 4.05 6.62 -3.09
N HIS A 52 5.05 7.50 -3.10
CA HIS A 52 5.87 7.75 -1.92
C HIS A 52 5.07 8.43 -0.80
N ARG A 53 4.16 9.36 -1.13
CA ARG A 53 3.29 9.99 -0.12
C ARG A 53 2.37 8.96 0.52
N ILE A 54 1.67 8.18 -0.30
CA ILE A 54 0.77 7.13 0.18
C ILE A 54 1.53 6.12 1.04
N MET A 55 2.70 5.65 0.61
CA MET A 55 3.55 4.75 1.39
C MET A 55 3.90 5.30 2.79
N LEU A 56 4.12 6.62 2.92
CA LEU A 56 4.38 7.23 4.23
C LEU A 56 3.13 7.24 5.11
N ASP A 57 1.95 7.40 4.52
CA ASP A 57 0.67 7.27 5.22
C ASP A 57 0.47 5.81 5.67
N GLU A 58 0.77 4.80 4.84
CA GLU A 58 0.69 3.38 5.26
C GLU A 58 1.66 3.02 6.39
N ILE A 59 2.86 3.61 6.38
CA ILE A 59 3.81 3.47 7.50
C ILE A 59 3.19 4.06 8.77
N ARG A 60 2.55 5.23 8.69
CA ARG A 60 1.84 5.85 9.82
C ARG A 60 0.66 5.00 10.29
N HIS A 61 -0.09 4.39 9.38
CA HIS A 61 -1.20 3.48 9.69
C HIS A 61 -0.68 2.27 10.47
N TYR A 62 0.35 1.61 9.97
CA TYR A 62 1.00 0.49 10.65
C TYR A 62 1.45 0.85 12.08
N GLU A 63 2.14 1.99 12.24
CA GLU A 63 2.62 2.45 13.54
C GLU A 63 1.48 2.76 14.52
N THR A 64 0.41 3.40 14.02
CA THR A 64 -0.80 3.70 14.80
C THR A 64 -1.43 2.42 15.34
N VAL A 65 -1.61 1.43 14.47
CA VAL A 65 -2.23 0.14 14.83
C VAL A 65 -1.32 -0.67 15.75
N LEU A 66 0.00 -0.65 15.55
CA LEU A 66 0.98 -1.28 16.43
C LEU A 66 0.91 -0.71 17.86
N ASN A 67 0.75 0.61 17.99
CA ASN A 67 0.63 1.26 19.29
C ASN A 67 -0.67 0.88 20.01
N LEU A 68 -1.79 0.78 19.28
CA LEU A 68 -3.05 0.25 19.81
C LEU A 68 -2.91 -1.22 20.23
N LEU A 69 -2.27 -2.05 19.39
CA LEU A 69 -2.03 -3.45 19.72
C LEU A 69 -1.26 -3.58 21.03
N ARG A 70 -0.18 -2.81 21.20
CA ARG A 70 0.61 -2.79 22.45
C ARG A 70 -0.21 -2.33 23.65
N LYS A 71 -1.13 -1.37 23.47
CA LYS A 71 -2.03 -0.94 24.55
C LYS A 71 -2.95 -2.07 25.03
N TYR A 72 -3.42 -2.94 24.14
CA TYR A 72 -4.41 -3.98 24.45
C TYR A 72 -3.82 -5.42 24.52
N ASP A 73 -2.55 -5.60 24.23
CA ASP A 73 -1.81 -6.87 24.35
C ASP A 73 -0.57 -6.68 25.27
N PRO A 74 -0.71 -6.96 26.58
CA PRO A 74 0.38 -6.75 27.54
C PRO A 74 1.64 -7.57 27.24
N VAL A 75 1.50 -8.73 26.60
CA VAL A 75 2.64 -9.58 26.25
C VAL A 75 3.42 -8.94 25.11
N GLN A 76 2.72 -8.46 24.07
CA GLN A 76 3.34 -7.72 22.97
C GLN A 76 4.01 -6.43 23.46
N TYR A 77 3.38 -5.72 24.39
CA TYR A 77 3.97 -4.53 24.99
C TYR A 77 5.25 -4.83 25.75
N LYS A 78 5.24 -5.85 26.62
CA LYS A 78 6.43 -6.27 27.37
C LYS A 78 7.59 -6.64 26.42
N ALA A 79 7.30 -7.39 25.36
CA ALA A 79 8.29 -7.74 24.34
C ALA A 79 8.90 -6.52 23.65
N SER A 80 8.14 -5.43 23.47
CA SER A 80 8.67 -4.19 22.90
C SER A 80 9.63 -3.45 23.82
N LEU A 81 9.49 -3.59 25.14
CA LEU A 81 10.38 -2.97 26.13
C LEU A 81 11.71 -3.74 26.29
N GLU A 82 11.69 -5.05 26.03
CA GLU A 82 12.85 -5.94 26.15
C GLU A 82 13.81 -5.84 24.95
N GLN A 83 13.46 -5.09 23.90
CA GLN A 83 14.36 -4.85 22.77
C GLN A 83 15.41 -3.78 23.11
N HIS A 84 16.68 -4.18 23.12
CA HIS A 84 17.81 -3.27 23.32
C HIS A 84 18.26 -2.66 21.98
N GLU A 85 18.26 -1.32 21.88
CA GLU A 85 18.62 -0.56 20.66
C GLU A 85 19.98 -0.95 20.07
N ASP A 86 20.94 -1.36 20.90
CA ASP A 86 22.30 -1.68 20.45
C ASP A 86 22.39 -2.94 19.56
N TYR A 87 21.42 -3.86 19.61
CA TYR A 87 21.39 -5.01 18.71
C TYR A 87 20.81 -4.69 17.32
N LEU A 88 20.15 -3.54 17.16
CA LEU A 88 19.39 -3.18 15.96
C LEU A 88 20.12 -2.19 15.04
N LYS A 89 21.28 -1.66 15.46
CA LYS A 89 22.10 -0.79 14.61
C LYS A 89 22.54 -1.54 13.35
N PRO A 90 22.26 -1.01 12.14
CA PRO A 90 22.72 -1.64 10.90
C PRO A 90 24.24 -1.81 10.92
N LYS A 91 24.69 -3.06 10.80
CA LYS A 91 26.14 -3.40 10.75
C LYS A 91 26.74 -3.18 9.36
N SER A 92 25.89 -2.95 8.37
CA SER A 92 26.26 -2.66 6.99
C SER A 92 25.23 -1.72 6.37
N PRO A 93 25.61 -0.97 5.31
CA PRO A 93 24.65 -0.25 4.48
C PRO A 93 23.59 -1.21 3.91
N MET A 94 22.40 -0.69 3.67
CA MET A 94 21.36 -1.42 2.95
C MET A 94 21.85 -1.78 1.55
N GLN A 95 21.54 -3.00 1.08
CA GLN A 95 21.87 -3.42 -0.28
C GLN A 95 21.20 -2.49 -1.30
N LEU A 96 21.96 -2.09 -2.33
CA LEU A 96 21.42 -1.33 -3.45
C LEU A 96 20.59 -2.25 -4.37
N TYR A 97 19.37 -1.82 -4.68
CA TYR A 97 18.49 -2.48 -5.64
C TYR A 97 18.65 -1.83 -7.03
N ASN A 98 18.82 -2.64 -8.07
CA ASN A 98 18.88 -2.19 -9.46
C ASN A 98 17.68 -2.73 -10.26
N PRO A 99 16.66 -1.91 -10.56
CA PRO A 99 15.45 -2.33 -11.25
C PRO A 99 15.64 -2.57 -12.75
N SER A 100 14.73 -3.34 -13.32
CA SER A 100 14.54 -3.47 -14.78
C SER A 100 13.34 -2.64 -15.21
N TYR A 101 13.58 -1.37 -15.58
CA TYR A 101 12.52 -0.42 -15.91
C TYR A 101 11.76 -0.76 -17.21
N GLU A 102 12.41 -1.39 -18.19
CA GLU A 102 11.83 -1.63 -19.52
C GLU A 102 10.71 -2.68 -19.56
N LYS A 103 10.53 -3.46 -18.49
CA LYS A 103 9.52 -4.54 -18.41
C LYS A 103 8.26 -4.13 -17.66
N GLN A 104 8.14 -2.86 -17.27
CA GLN A 104 7.15 -2.42 -16.29
C GLN A 104 5.84 -2.00 -16.95
N ILE A 105 4.73 -2.39 -16.32
CA ILE A 105 3.39 -2.00 -16.74
C ILE A 105 2.81 -1.05 -15.70
N ILE A 106 3.28 0.21 -15.72
CA ILE A 106 2.98 1.21 -14.68
C ILE A 106 1.48 1.38 -14.45
N LEU A 107 0.67 1.44 -15.51
CA LEU A 107 -0.78 1.57 -15.38
C LEU A 107 -1.42 0.34 -14.70
N ASN A 108 -0.83 -0.85 -14.84
CA ASN A 108 -1.32 -2.03 -14.11
C ASN A 108 -0.94 -1.92 -12.63
N ASN A 109 0.27 -1.48 -12.31
CA ASN A 109 0.67 -1.27 -10.91
C ASN A 109 -0.27 -0.28 -10.21
N ILE A 110 -0.59 0.85 -10.84
CA ILE A 110 -1.56 1.82 -10.29
C ILE A 110 -2.95 1.18 -10.08
N ARG A 111 -3.41 0.33 -11.00
CA ARG A 111 -4.70 -0.36 -10.86
C ARG A 111 -4.69 -1.40 -9.73
N GLU A 112 -3.59 -2.12 -9.56
CA GLU A 112 -3.42 -3.04 -8.42
C GLU A 112 -3.39 -2.28 -7.10
N ASP A 113 -2.74 -1.11 -7.06
CA ASP A 113 -2.72 -0.25 -5.87
C ASP A 113 -4.14 0.26 -5.54
N ILE A 114 -4.88 0.80 -6.53
CA ILE A 114 -6.29 1.20 -6.36
C ILE A 114 -7.14 0.04 -5.81
N LYS A 115 -6.94 -1.16 -6.35
CA LYS A 115 -7.65 -2.36 -5.87
C LYS A 115 -7.29 -2.64 -4.40
N GLY A 116 -6.01 -2.53 -4.03
CA GLY A 116 -5.54 -2.69 -2.66
C GLY A 116 -6.22 -1.71 -1.70
N GLU A 117 -6.28 -0.44 -2.06
CA GLU A 117 -6.94 0.58 -1.23
C GLU A 117 -8.43 0.32 -1.02
N LEU A 118 -9.13 -0.09 -2.08
CA LEU A 118 -10.53 -0.49 -1.98
C LEU A 118 -10.74 -1.72 -1.10
N GLU A 119 -9.85 -2.71 -1.19
CA GLU A 119 -9.87 -3.90 -0.33
C GLU A 119 -9.62 -3.54 1.14
N ALA A 120 -8.73 -2.58 1.42
CA ALA A 120 -8.47 -2.05 2.77
C ALA A 120 -9.70 -1.34 3.35
N VAL A 121 -10.34 -0.44 2.59
CA VAL A 121 -11.58 0.24 3.00
C VAL A 121 -12.66 -0.77 3.37
N ILE A 122 -12.91 -1.77 2.50
CA ILE A 122 -13.92 -2.80 2.73
C ILE A 122 -13.62 -3.58 4.01
N LEU A 123 -12.37 -4.02 4.17
CA LEU A 123 -11.93 -4.77 5.34
C LEU A 123 -12.14 -3.96 6.62
N TYR A 124 -11.68 -2.71 6.65
CA TYR A 124 -11.69 -1.89 7.86
C TYR A 124 -13.10 -1.43 8.23
N GLU A 125 -13.96 -1.14 7.26
CA GLU A 125 -15.38 -0.87 7.50
C GLU A 125 -16.12 -2.10 8.04
N GLU A 126 -15.76 -3.32 7.62
CA GLU A 126 -16.30 -4.55 8.22
C GLU A 126 -15.82 -4.74 9.66
N GLU A 127 -14.54 -4.44 9.94
CA GLU A 127 -13.94 -4.57 11.25
C GLU A 127 -14.45 -3.55 12.28
N ILE A 128 -14.78 -2.33 11.83
CA ILE A 128 -15.03 -1.19 12.74
C ILE A 128 -16.19 -1.43 13.71
N GLU A 129 -17.18 -2.22 13.29
CA GLU A 129 -18.33 -2.61 14.11
C GLU A 129 -17.93 -3.54 15.27
N ALA A 130 -16.88 -4.36 15.07
CA ALA A 130 -16.33 -5.20 16.12
C ALA A 130 -15.63 -4.41 17.24
N TYR A 131 -15.31 -3.12 17.01
CA TYR A 131 -14.65 -2.24 17.97
C TYR A 131 -15.59 -1.32 18.74
N SER A 132 -16.91 -1.57 18.73
CA SER A 132 -17.91 -0.72 19.40
C SER A 132 -17.61 -0.38 20.88
N SER A 133 -16.92 -1.27 21.59
CA SER A 133 -16.51 -1.06 23.00
C SER A 133 -15.15 -0.37 23.17
N TYR A 134 -14.41 -0.11 22.09
CA TYR A 134 -13.04 0.40 22.08
C TYR A 134 -12.98 1.72 21.30
N LYS A 135 -13.37 2.82 21.95
CA LYS A 135 -13.53 4.13 21.30
C LYS A 135 -12.26 4.64 20.62
N ASP A 136 -11.11 4.44 21.24
CA ASP A 136 -9.81 4.86 20.68
C ASP A 136 -9.42 4.06 19.44
N ILE A 137 -9.66 2.74 19.45
CA ILE A 137 -9.49 1.90 18.25
C ILE A 137 -10.43 2.39 17.15
N LYS A 138 -11.72 2.57 17.45
CA LYS A 138 -12.71 3.00 16.46
C LYS A 138 -12.34 4.34 15.81
N ILE A 139 -11.86 5.31 16.58
CA ILE A 139 -11.42 6.61 16.05
C ILE A 139 -10.20 6.45 15.13
N ALA A 140 -9.21 5.67 15.55
CA ALA A 140 -8.00 5.46 14.76
C ALA A 140 -8.30 4.72 13.45
N ILE A 141 -9.09 3.65 13.49
CA ILE A 141 -9.46 2.89 12.29
C ILE A 141 -10.33 3.74 11.35
N GLN A 142 -11.21 4.60 11.88
CA GLN A 142 -11.96 5.54 11.04
C GLN A 142 -11.03 6.50 10.29
N SER A 143 -10.01 7.03 10.97
CA SER A 143 -9.03 7.90 10.32
C SER A 143 -8.30 7.20 9.18
N ILE A 144 -7.89 5.94 9.40
CA ILE A 144 -7.22 5.12 8.37
C ILE A 144 -8.17 4.90 7.17
N ILE A 145 -9.43 4.54 7.42
CA ILE A 145 -10.45 4.39 6.36
C ILE A 145 -10.59 5.66 5.51
N ASP A 146 -10.58 6.83 6.16
CA ASP A 146 -10.71 8.10 5.48
C ASP A 146 -9.47 8.40 4.61
N ASP A 147 -8.27 8.06 5.11
CA ASP A 147 -7.01 8.15 4.37
C ASP A 147 -7.01 7.21 3.14
N GLU A 148 -7.45 5.94 3.27
CA GLU A 148 -7.48 5.00 2.11
C GLU A 148 -8.45 5.43 1.00
N LYS A 149 -9.53 6.12 1.37
CA LYS A 149 -10.44 6.74 0.40
C LYS A 149 -9.75 7.88 -0.35
N GLU A 150 -8.94 8.68 0.34
CA GLU A 150 -8.13 9.72 -0.29
C GLU A 150 -7.05 9.11 -1.21
N HIS A 151 -6.37 8.04 -0.78
CA HIS A 151 -5.39 7.31 -1.58
C HIS A 151 -6.00 6.80 -2.89
N THR A 152 -7.19 6.20 -2.81
CA THR A 152 -7.97 5.74 -3.97
C THR A 152 -8.21 6.87 -4.98
N GLU A 153 -8.60 8.06 -4.51
CA GLU A 153 -8.85 9.21 -5.37
C GLU A 153 -7.56 9.74 -6.01
N HIS A 154 -6.47 9.85 -5.24
CA HIS A 154 -5.16 10.27 -5.75
C HIS A 154 -4.65 9.35 -6.85
N LEU A 155 -4.68 8.03 -6.63
CA LEU A 155 -4.26 7.04 -7.63
C LEU A 155 -5.17 7.07 -8.86
N THR A 156 -6.47 7.23 -8.67
CA THR A 156 -7.44 7.34 -9.78
C THR A 156 -7.16 8.55 -10.66
N GLN A 157 -6.81 9.69 -10.06
CA GLN A 157 -6.43 10.89 -10.81
C GLN A 157 -5.15 10.67 -11.63
N VAL A 158 -4.14 10.03 -11.04
CA VAL A 158 -2.90 9.66 -11.74
C VAL A 158 -3.19 8.71 -12.89
N LEU A 159 -4.00 7.67 -12.67
CA LEU A 159 -4.39 6.69 -13.68
C LEU A 159 -5.03 7.37 -14.89
N LYS A 160 -6.08 8.17 -14.65
CA LYS A 160 -6.81 8.90 -15.70
C LYS A 160 -5.89 9.80 -16.52
N LYS A 161 -4.96 10.50 -15.85
CA LYS A 161 -3.99 11.37 -16.51
C LYS A 161 -3.12 10.59 -17.49
N TYR A 162 -2.53 9.49 -17.06
CA TYR A 162 -1.59 8.72 -17.89
C TYR A 162 -2.27 7.79 -18.91
N GLU A 163 -3.48 7.31 -18.65
CA GLU A 163 -4.30 6.63 -19.68
C GLU A 163 -4.61 7.57 -20.85
N ASN A 164 -4.97 8.83 -20.56
CA ASN A 164 -5.22 9.84 -21.58
C ASN A 164 -3.95 10.13 -22.41
N GLU A 165 -2.79 10.26 -21.77
CA GLU A 165 -1.51 10.45 -22.45
C GLU A 165 -1.17 9.26 -23.36
N GLN A 166 -1.36 8.02 -22.87
CA GLN A 166 -1.16 6.80 -23.66
C GLN A 166 -2.09 6.77 -24.89
N PHE A 167 -3.36 7.13 -24.72
CA PHE A 167 -4.33 7.19 -25.80
C PHE A 167 -3.95 8.20 -26.88
N ILE A 168 -3.53 9.41 -26.49
CA ILE A 168 -3.07 10.46 -27.42
C ILE A 168 -1.86 9.95 -28.21
N TYR A 169 -0.86 9.37 -27.52
CA TYR A 169 0.34 8.83 -28.16
C TYR A 169 0.03 7.77 -29.21
N ILE A 170 -0.84 6.79 -28.90
CA ILE A 170 -1.25 5.74 -29.85
C ILE A 170 -1.96 6.35 -31.06
N LYS A 171 -2.86 7.32 -30.85
CA LYS A 171 -3.59 8.00 -31.92
C LYS A 171 -2.66 8.78 -32.85
N GLU A 172 -1.64 9.44 -32.31
CA GLU A 172 -0.66 10.21 -33.09
C GLU A 172 0.30 9.30 -33.87
N LYS A 173 0.77 8.20 -33.26
CA LYS A 173 1.58 7.20 -33.95
C LYS A 173 0.85 6.57 -35.14
N GLY A 174 -0.42 6.17 -34.95
CA GLY A 174 -1.26 5.63 -36.02
C GLY A 174 -1.50 6.61 -37.18
N LYS A 175 -1.54 7.93 -36.91
CA LYS A 175 -1.59 8.97 -37.95
C LYS A 175 -0.26 9.11 -38.70
N SER A 176 0.87 8.98 -38.01
CA SER A 176 2.21 9.09 -38.61
C SER A 176 2.57 7.89 -39.50
N GLU A 177 2.10 6.69 -39.15
CA GLU A 177 2.33 5.47 -39.93
C GLU A 177 1.44 5.42 -41.18
N SER A 178 0.18 5.88 -41.09
CA SER A 178 -0.71 6.03 -42.25
C SER A 178 -0.20 7.05 -43.28
N HIS A 179 0.54 8.09 -42.85
CA HIS A 179 1.18 9.06 -43.75
C HIS A 179 2.48 8.54 -44.39
N LYS A 180 3.14 7.53 -43.81
CA LYS A 180 4.32 6.87 -44.41
C LYS A 180 3.96 5.84 -45.49
N HIS A 181 2.74 5.31 -45.48
CA HIS A 181 2.25 4.36 -46.49
C HIS A 181 1.44 5.01 -47.63
N SER A 182 1.30 6.34 -47.62
CA SER A 182 0.54 7.11 -48.62
C SER A 182 1.41 8.01 -49.49
N LYS A 183 2.74 7.85 -49.46
CA LYS A 183 3.62 8.47 -50.47
C LYS A 183 3.93 7.45 -51.59
N PRO A 184 3.55 7.75 -52.85
CA PRO A 184 3.85 6.92 -54.02
C PRO A 184 5.34 6.93 -54.40
#